data_AF-A0A9Q8FK41-F1
#
_entry.id   AF-A0A9Q8FK41-F1
#
_cell.length_a   1.000
_cell.length_b   1.000
_cell.length_c   1.000
_cell.angle_alpha   90.00
_cell.angle_beta   90.00
_cell.angle_gamma   90.00
#
_symmetry.space_group_name_H-M   'P 1'
#
loop_
_entity.id
_entity.type
_entity.pdbx_description
1 polymer ?
#
loop_
_entity_poly.entity_id
_entity_poly.type
_entity_poly.pdbx_seq_one_letter_code
_entity_poly.pdbx_strand_id
1 'polypeptide(L)'
;MEFTTKQRDSLKSGFYNAFLLKARLEDAFKQKHPELYDEIVTDYLVYDGFPREVDKSKVEYSLELFAESDVMVDILEDRDVLENEEQYLSSVNSEDFYIENIVEVPMYLEPTVKIKTDAEQYLQLNPTVEYLAEKIYNAYEERQFAEMLIQDKEIQQNIVYEAVQNGFSEDVDLSRLRFSINPRLTQDFDGIARRVIDKGEIGENSTVDMFLNDRLYAYIKNENLFEPNITIDDTPEEYEEL
;
A
#
# COMPACT_ATOMS: atom_id res chain seq x y z
N MET A 1 -9.76 30.51 -38.15
CA MET A 1 -10.29 31.89 -38.39
C MET A 1 -9.85 32.80 -37.24
N GLU A 2 -9.62 34.10 -37.46
CA GLU A 2 -9.35 34.99 -36.31
C GLU A 2 -10.64 35.29 -35.51
N PHE A 3 -10.60 35.08 -34.20
CA PHE A 3 -11.73 35.31 -33.31
C PHE A 3 -11.83 36.79 -32.91
N THR A 4 -13.03 37.34 -33.03
CA THR A 4 -13.32 38.67 -32.48
C THR A 4 -13.24 38.65 -30.94
N THR A 5 -13.04 39.82 -30.32
CA THR A 5 -13.01 39.95 -28.84
C THR A 5 -14.23 39.30 -28.18
N LYS A 6 -15.43 39.49 -28.73
CA LYS A 6 -16.66 38.89 -28.19
C LYS A 6 -16.65 37.36 -28.28
N GLN A 7 -16.12 36.80 -29.37
CA GLN A 7 -16.03 35.35 -29.54
C GLN A 7 -15.02 34.77 -28.55
N ARG A 8 -13.87 35.43 -28.38
CA ARG A 8 -12.86 35.05 -27.39
C ARG A 8 -13.45 35.04 -25.97
N ASP A 9 -14.15 36.10 -25.57
CA ASP A 9 -14.78 36.18 -24.24
C ASP A 9 -15.82 35.06 -24.01
N SER A 10 -16.61 34.74 -25.04
CA SER A 10 -17.58 33.64 -24.99
C SER A 10 -16.89 32.28 -24.85
N LEU A 11 -15.84 32.02 -25.64
CA LEU A 11 -15.08 30.77 -25.59
C LEU A 11 -14.34 30.61 -24.26
N LYS A 12 -13.74 31.69 -23.73
CA LYS A 12 -13.12 31.70 -22.39
C LYS A 12 -14.11 31.26 -21.33
N SER A 13 -15.32 31.81 -21.36
CA SER A 13 -16.40 31.44 -20.43
C SER A 13 -16.80 29.97 -20.60
N GLY A 14 -16.86 29.48 -21.84
CA GLY A 14 -17.13 28.07 -22.15
C GLY A 14 -16.07 27.11 -21.61
N PHE A 15 -14.79 27.39 -21.85
CA PHE A 15 -13.69 26.61 -21.30
C PHE A 15 -13.66 26.63 -19.77
N TYR A 16 -13.86 27.80 -19.16
CA TYR A 16 -13.97 27.93 -17.70
C TYR A 16 -15.07 27.01 -17.16
N ASN A 17 -16.26 27.02 -17.77
CA ASN A 17 -17.37 26.17 -17.36
C ASN A 17 -17.06 24.68 -17.57
N ALA A 18 -16.39 24.32 -18.66
CA ALA A 18 -15.98 22.94 -18.93
C ALA A 18 -15.00 22.41 -17.87
N PHE A 19 -14.07 23.22 -17.38
CA PHE A 19 -13.18 22.84 -16.26
C PHE A 19 -13.92 22.62 -14.93
N LEU A 20 -15.11 23.17 -14.76
CA LEU A 20 -15.96 22.88 -13.59
C LEU A 20 -16.62 21.49 -13.68
N LEU A 21 -16.72 20.89 -14.87
CA LEU A 21 -17.29 19.57 -15.11
C LEU A 21 -16.28 18.44 -14.85
N LYS A 22 -15.64 18.45 -13.68
CA LYS A 22 -14.47 17.63 -13.33
C LYS A 22 -14.59 16.16 -13.70
N ALA A 23 -15.68 15.49 -13.29
CA ALA A 23 -15.87 14.06 -13.55
C ALA A 23 -15.97 13.74 -15.05
N ARG A 24 -16.70 14.56 -15.82
CA ARG A 24 -16.82 14.38 -17.28
C ARG A 24 -15.50 14.61 -17.97
N LEU A 25 -14.74 15.61 -17.51
CA LEU A 25 -13.43 15.94 -18.08
C LEU A 25 -12.39 14.86 -17.75
N GLU A 26 -12.40 14.34 -16.52
CA GLU A 26 -11.57 13.20 -16.11
C GLU A 26 -11.89 11.96 -16.96
N ASP A 27 -13.17 11.61 -17.13
CA ASP A 27 -13.59 10.47 -17.94
C ASP A 27 -13.14 10.61 -19.40
N ALA A 28 -13.33 11.80 -20.00
CA ALA A 28 -12.90 12.08 -21.36
C ALA A 28 -11.37 11.99 -21.51
N PHE A 29 -10.63 12.54 -20.55
CA PHE A 29 -9.17 12.49 -20.54
C PHE A 29 -8.66 11.05 -20.39
N LYS A 30 -9.24 10.27 -19.48
CA LYS A 30 -8.90 8.85 -19.27
C LYS A 30 -9.19 8.00 -20.50
N GLN A 31 -10.28 8.26 -21.22
CA GLN A 31 -10.61 7.55 -22.46
C GLN A 31 -9.67 7.92 -23.59
N LYS A 32 -9.29 9.19 -23.70
CA LYS A 32 -8.43 9.69 -24.79
C LYS A 32 -6.96 9.35 -24.57
N HIS A 33 -6.48 9.46 -23.33
CA HIS A 33 -5.09 9.33 -22.92
C HIS A 33 -4.92 8.37 -21.72
N PRO A 34 -5.25 7.07 -21.89
CA PRO A 34 -5.24 6.13 -20.78
C PRO A 34 -3.85 5.93 -20.16
N GLU A 35 -2.79 5.90 -20.96
CA GLU A 35 -1.41 5.71 -20.50
C GLU A 35 -0.92 6.92 -19.69
N LEU A 36 -1.15 8.13 -20.19
CA LEU A 36 -0.78 9.37 -19.50
C LEU A 36 -1.58 9.57 -18.21
N TYR A 37 -2.89 9.24 -18.22
CA TYR A 37 -3.69 9.22 -17.01
C TYR A 37 -3.09 8.28 -15.96
N ASP A 38 -2.71 7.07 -16.38
CA ASP A 38 -2.15 6.06 -15.49
C ASP A 38 -0.79 6.51 -14.90
N GLU A 39 0.07 7.11 -15.73
CA GLU A 39 1.37 7.67 -15.32
C GLU A 39 1.18 8.80 -14.29
N ILE A 40 0.37 9.82 -14.60
CA ILE A 40 0.08 10.95 -13.70
C ILE A 40 -0.43 10.44 -12.35
N VAL A 41 -1.42 9.55 -12.35
CA VAL A 41 -1.99 9.03 -11.10
C VAL A 41 -0.94 8.25 -10.31
N THR A 42 -0.11 7.42 -10.96
CA THR A 42 0.95 6.67 -10.29
C THR A 42 1.94 7.60 -9.60
N ASP A 43 2.41 8.62 -10.32
CA ASP A 43 3.42 9.54 -9.81
C ASP A 43 2.91 10.30 -8.59
N TYR A 44 1.65 10.76 -8.61
CA TYR A 44 1.04 11.41 -7.46
C TYR A 44 0.86 10.46 -6.27
N LEU A 45 0.43 9.22 -6.51
CA LEU A 45 0.30 8.23 -5.43
C LEU A 45 1.65 7.90 -4.80
N VAL A 46 2.69 7.69 -5.61
CA VAL A 46 4.05 7.43 -5.10
C VAL A 46 4.59 8.64 -4.32
N TYR A 47 4.35 9.85 -4.82
CA TYR A 47 4.71 11.08 -4.10
C TYR A 47 4.02 11.20 -2.74
N ASP A 48 2.78 10.72 -2.63
CA ASP A 48 1.99 10.69 -1.39
C ASP A 48 2.36 9.52 -0.46
N GLY A 49 3.31 8.66 -0.85
CA GLY A 49 3.85 7.58 -0.02
C GLY A 49 3.30 6.19 -0.32
N PHE A 50 2.48 6.03 -1.36
CA PHE A 50 2.03 4.71 -1.81
C PHE A 50 3.16 3.94 -2.51
N PRO A 51 3.12 2.60 -2.52
CA PRO A 51 4.09 1.81 -3.27
C PRO A 51 3.90 1.99 -4.78
N ARG A 52 4.99 1.79 -5.54
CA ARG A 52 4.97 1.93 -7.00
C ARG A 52 3.97 0.99 -7.70
N GLU A 53 3.77 -0.19 -7.13
CA GLU A 53 2.83 -1.20 -7.63
C GLU A 53 1.48 -1.15 -6.88
N VAL A 54 1.03 0.05 -6.51
CA VAL A 54 -0.26 0.26 -5.82
C VAL A 54 -1.44 -0.22 -6.67
N ASP A 55 -2.37 -0.95 -6.05
CA ASP A 55 -3.65 -1.28 -6.65
C ASP A 55 -4.57 -0.07 -6.56
N LYS A 56 -4.59 0.72 -7.63
CA LYS A 56 -5.39 1.94 -7.75
C LYS A 56 -6.89 1.71 -7.53
N SER A 57 -7.40 0.50 -7.73
CA SER A 57 -8.82 0.19 -7.48
C SER A 57 -9.20 0.24 -6.00
N LYS A 58 -8.20 0.17 -5.11
CA LYS A 58 -8.36 0.22 -3.65
C LYS A 58 -8.05 1.59 -3.05
N VAL A 59 -7.79 2.59 -3.89
CA VAL A 59 -7.46 3.95 -3.46
C VAL A 59 -8.56 4.90 -3.95
N GLU A 60 -9.10 5.71 -3.04
CA GLU A 60 -10.03 6.77 -3.40
C GLU A 60 -9.25 8.02 -3.81
N TYR A 61 -9.31 8.35 -5.10
CA TYR A 61 -8.71 9.55 -5.67
C TYR A 61 -9.54 10.12 -6.83
N SER A 62 -9.23 11.35 -7.25
CA SER A 62 -9.78 11.97 -8.46
C SER A 62 -8.74 12.83 -9.15
N LEU A 63 -8.71 12.83 -10.48
CA LEU A 63 -7.89 13.73 -11.27
C LEU A 63 -8.65 15.03 -11.60
N GLU A 64 -8.09 16.16 -11.19
CA GLU A 64 -8.55 17.48 -11.63
C GLU A 64 -7.59 18.03 -12.69
N LEU A 65 -8.13 18.51 -13.79
CA LEU A 65 -7.37 19.12 -14.88
C LEU A 65 -7.69 20.61 -14.93
N PHE A 66 -6.65 21.43 -15.13
CA PHE A 66 -6.79 22.87 -15.24
C PHE A 66 -5.94 23.42 -16.39
N ALA A 67 -6.40 24.49 -17.02
CA ALA A 67 -5.58 25.37 -17.84
C ALA A 67 -6.20 26.77 -17.81
N GLU A 68 -5.39 27.79 -18.08
CA GLU A 68 -5.91 29.13 -18.30
C GLU A 68 -6.81 29.16 -19.55
N SER A 69 -8.02 29.68 -19.42
CA SER A 69 -8.98 29.69 -20.53
C SER A 69 -8.50 30.51 -21.73
N ASP A 70 -7.66 31.52 -21.49
CA ASP A 70 -7.04 32.33 -22.55
C ASP A 70 -6.13 31.49 -23.45
N VAL A 71 -5.30 30.64 -22.82
CA VAL A 71 -4.41 29.70 -23.52
C VAL A 71 -5.23 28.71 -24.35
N MET A 72 -6.35 28.21 -23.82
CA MET A 72 -7.24 27.30 -24.55
C MET A 72 -7.86 27.94 -25.80
N VAL A 73 -8.22 29.22 -25.73
CA VAL A 73 -8.75 29.96 -26.88
C VAL A 73 -7.66 30.20 -27.93
N ASP A 74 -6.44 30.55 -27.51
CA ASP A 74 -5.31 30.73 -28.43
C ASP A 74 -4.99 29.43 -29.17
N ILE A 75 -4.98 28.30 -28.46
CA ILE A 75 -4.79 26.97 -29.05
C ILE A 75 -5.90 26.62 -30.05
N LEU A 76 -7.15 26.95 -29.73
CA LEU A 76 -8.29 26.70 -30.61
C LEU A 76 -8.17 27.48 -31.93
N GLU A 77 -7.68 28.72 -31.83
CA GLU A 77 -7.42 29.62 -32.96
C GLU A 77 -6.25 29.09 -33.82
N ASP A 78 -5.13 28.73 -33.19
CA ASP A 78 -3.92 28.21 -33.85
C ASP A 78 -4.15 26.86 -34.55
N ARG A 79 -5.07 26.04 -34.04
CA ARG A 79 -5.43 24.74 -34.63
C ARG A 79 -6.49 24.86 -35.73
N ASP A 80 -6.99 26.06 -36.01
CA ASP A 80 -8.06 26.34 -36.98
C ASP A 80 -9.29 25.41 -36.79
N VAL A 81 -9.63 25.07 -35.54
CA VAL A 81 -10.74 24.14 -35.23
C VAL A 81 -12.10 24.68 -35.70
N LEU A 82 -12.25 26.01 -35.64
CA LEU A 82 -13.42 26.72 -36.14
C LEU A 82 -12.99 27.55 -37.36
N GLU A 83 -13.45 27.14 -38.54
CA GLU A 83 -13.06 27.75 -39.81
C GLU A 83 -13.97 28.92 -40.20
N ASN A 84 -15.22 28.92 -39.72
CA ASN A 84 -16.23 29.91 -40.09
C ASN A 84 -17.27 30.19 -38.99
N GLU A 85 -18.08 31.23 -39.22
CA GLU A 85 -19.10 31.69 -38.26
C GLU A 85 -20.19 30.65 -37.98
N GLU A 86 -20.56 29.83 -38.97
CA GLU A 86 -21.57 28.79 -38.80
C GLU A 86 -21.09 27.69 -37.83
N GLN A 87 -19.85 27.22 -38.00
CA GLN A 87 -19.22 26.26 -37.10
C GLN A 87 -19.05 26.83 -35.69
N TYR A 88 -18.69 28.11 -35.57
CA TYR A 88 -18.62 28.77 -34.27
C TYR A 88 -19.98 28.75 -33.56
N LEU A 89 -21.05 29.16 -34.25
CA LEU A 89 -22.39 29.23 -33.66
C LEU A 89 -22.95 27.86 -33.27
N SER A 90 -22.62 26.80 -34.03
CA SER A 90 -23.03 25.44 -33.69
C SER A 90 -22.25 24.84 -32.51
N SER A 91 -21.01 25.28 -32.29
CA SER A 91 -20.09 24.66 -31.34
C SER A 91 -20.03 25.38 -29.99
N VAL A 92 -20.16 26.71 -29.97
CA VAL A 92 -19.94 27.54 -28.78
C VAL A 92 -20.91 27.24 -27.62
N ASN A 93 -22.07 26.64 -27.92
CA ASN A 93 -23.07 26.26 -26.91
C ASN A 93 -22.99 24.77 -26.52
N SER A 94 -22.04 24.00 -27.08
CA SER A 94 -21.86 22.58 -26.79
C SER A 94 -20.80 22.40 -25.71
N GLU A 95 -21.17 21.83 -24.57
CA GLU A 95 -20.19 21.46 -23.54
C GLU A 95 -19.17 20.43 -24.05
N ASP A 96 -19.64 19.48 -24.86
CA ASP A 96 -18.82 18.40 -25.42
C ASP A 96 -17.71 18.96 -26.30
N PHE A 97 -18.00 20.03 -27.07
CA PHE A 97 -16.99 20.71 -27.87
C PHE A 97 -15.82 21.22 -27.02
N TYR A 98 -16.11 21.83 -25.86
CA TYR A 98 -15.04 22.33 -24.99
C TYR A 98 -14.26 21.18 -24.34
N ILE A 99 -14.95 20.15 -23.85
CA ILE A 99 -14.31 18.98 -23.22
C ILE A 99 -13.37 18.29 -24.22
N GLU A 100 -13.85 18.01 -25.44
CA GLU A 100 -13.04 17.41 -26.50
C GLU A 100 -11.80 18.26 -26.79
N ASN A 101 -11.95 19.57 -26.94
CA ASN A 101 -10.82 20.44 -27.25
C ASN A 101 -9.81 20.56 -26.09
N ILE A 102 -10.25 20.50 -24.83
CA ILE A 102 -9.36 20.44 -23.66
C ILE A 102 -8.51 19.17 -23.72
N VAL A 103 -9.13 18.00 -23.91
CA VAL A 103 -8.40 16.73 -23.86
C VAL A 103 -7.51 16.50 -25.09
N GLU A 104 -7.72 17.19 -26.21
CA GLU A 104 -6.84 17.09 -27.39
C GLU A 104 -5.43 17.68 -27.16
N VAL A 105 -5.24 18.50 -26.12
CA VAL A 105 -3.98 19.22 -25.88
C VAL A 105 -3.43 18.99 -24.48
N PRO A 106 -3.15 17.72 -24.10
CA PRO A 106 -2.79 17.34 -22.74
C PRO A 106 -1.54 18.08 -22.21
N MET A 107 -0.62 18.49 -23.09
CA MET A 107 0.60 19.20 -22.72
C MET A 107 0.39 20.61 -22.14
N TYR A 108 -0.81 21.19 -22.30
CA TYR A 108 -1.17 22.49 -21.75
C TYR A 108 -2.05 22.38 -20.51
N LEU A 109 -2.33 21.15 -20.06
CA LEU A 109 -3.12 20.90 -18.87
C LEU A 109 -2.20 20.74 -17.66
N GLU A 110 -2.60 21.34 -16.56
CA GLU A 110 -2.02 21.14 -15.24
C GLU A 110 -2.86 20.10 -14.48
N PRO A 111 -2.36 18.86 -14.34
CA PRO A 111 -3.05 17.85 -13.56
C PRO A 111 -2.86 18.08 -12.07
N THR A 112 -3.87 17.75 -11.28
CA THR A 112 -3.78 17.64 -9.81
C THR A 112 -4.59 16.44 -9.37
N VAL A 113 -3.93 15.46 -8.75
CA VAL A 113 -4.62 14.30 -8.18
C VAL A 113 -4.97 14.60 -6.72
N LYS A 114 -6.25 14.48 -6.38
CA LYS A 114 -6.72 14.56 -5.00
C LYS A 114 -6.85 13.15 -4.45
N ILE A 115 -5.98 12.80 -3.53
CA ILE A 115 -5.96 11.50 -2.86
C ILE A 115 -6.70 11.65 -1.52
N LYS A 116 -7.65 10.77 -1.25
CA LYS A 116 -8.43 10.76 0.00
C LYS A 116 -8.08 9.60 0.92
N THR A 117 -7.58 8.50 0.35
CA THR A 117 -7.07 7.37 1.12
C THR A 117 -5.69 7.70 1.67
N ASP A 118 -5.46 7.39 2.94
CA ASP A 118 -4.15 7.54 3.56
C ASP A 118 -3.24 6.35 3.19
N ALA A 119 -1.96 6.63 2.88
CA ALA A 119 -1.00 5.62 2.45
C ALA A 119 -0.72 4.56 3.54
N GLU A 120 -0.64 4.95 4.81
CA GLU A 120 -0.42 4.01 5.93
C GLU A 120 -1.65 3.12 6.11
N GLN A 121 -2.86 3.69 6.04
CA GLN A 121 -4.10 2.91 6.08
C GLN A 121 -4.19 1.91 4.92
N TYR A 122 -3.75 2.30 3.72
CA TYR A 122 -3.66 1.39 2.59
C TYR A 122 -2.69 0.24 2.88
N LEU A 123 -1.48 0.54 3.37
CA LEU A 123 -0.44 -0.45 3.67
C LEU A 123 -0.82 -1.39 4.81
N GLN A 124 -1.65 -0.95 5.75
CA GLN A 124 -2.22 -1.81 6.79
C GLN A 124 -3.12 -2.92 6.24
N LEU A 125 -3.69 -2.75 5.05
CA LEU A 125 -4.57 -3.73 4.40
C LEU A 125 -3.93 -4.41 3.18
N ASN A 126 -2.98 -3.71 2.54
CA ASN A 126 -2.30 -4.14 1.31
C ASN A 126 -0.78 -3.92 1.46
N PRO A 127 -0.13 -4.56 2.43
CA PRO A 127 1.27 -4.29 2.71
C PRO A 127 2.17 -4.74 1.57
N THR A 128 3.25 -4.00 1.35
CA THR A 128 4.40 -4.54 0.61
C THR A 128 5.21 -5.46 1.50
N VAL A 129 6.05 -6.30 0.89
CA VAL A 129 7.00 -7.15 1.63
C VAL A 129 7.89 -6.29 2.52
N GLU A 130 8.44 -5.20 1.98
CA GLU A 130 9.34 -4.28 2.70
C GLU A 130 8.64 -3.65 3.92
N TYR A 131 7.43 -3.10 3.74
CA TYR A 131 6.67 -2.49 4.82
C TYR A 131 6.36 -3.52 5.92
N LEU A 132 5.87 -4.70 5.55
CA LEU A 132 5.53 -5.73 6.53
C LEU A 132 6.78 -6.29 7.23
N ALA A 133 7.89 -6.48 6.51
CA ALA A 133 9.14 -6.93 7.10
C ALA A 133 9.66 -5.96 8.15
N GLU A 134 9.61 -4.65 7.87
CA GLU A 134 9.97 -3.61 8.84
C GLU A 134 9.05 -3.66 10.08
N LYS A 135 7.74 -3.79 9.87
CA LYS A 135 6.79 -3.87 10.99
C LYS A 135 6.99 -5.15 11.82
N ILE A 136 7.26 -6.29 11.19
CA ILE A 136 7.60 -7.53 11.89
C ILE A 136 8.89 -7.35 12.69
N TYR A 137 9.94 -6.79 12.08
CA TYR A 137 11.21 -6.53 12.77
C TYR A 137 11.01 -5.69 14.03
N ASN A 138 10.22 -4.61 13.92
CA ASN A 138 9.96 -3.71 15.04
C ASN A 138 9.07 -4.34 16.12
N ALA A 139 8.18 -5.27 15.76
CA ALA A 139 7.28 -5.95 16.69
C ALA A 139 7.87 -7.23 17.31
N TYR A 140 8.84 -7.87 16.64
CA TYR A 140 9.39 -9.15 17.07
C TYR A 140 10.31 -8.99 18.28
N GLU A 141 9.85 -9.47 19.43
CA GLU A 141 10.66 -9.65 20.62
C GLU A 141 10.95 -11.14 20.88
N GLU A 142 12.23 -11.54 20.85
CA GLU A 142 12.66 -12.93 21.07
C GLU A 142 12.20 -13.47 22.43
N ARG A 143 12.26 -12.63 23.47
CA ARG A 143 11.84 -13.00 24.83
C ARG A 143 10.35 -13.35 24.90
N GLN A 144 9.48 -12.52 24.29
CA GLN A 144 8.04 -12.79 24.29
C GLN A 144 7.74 -14.06 23.51
N PHE A 145 8.45 -14.31 22.41
CA PHE A 145 8.30 -15.54 21.66
C PHE A 145 8.71 -16.76 22.49
N ALA A 146 9.84 -16.69 23.19
CA ALA A 146 10.30 -17.74 24.10
C ALA A 146 9.27 -18.02 25.21
N GLU A 147 8.70 -16.98 25.83
CA GLU A 147 7.65 -17.11 26.86
C GLU A 147 6.40 -17.83 26.32
N MET A 148 6.00 -17.55 25.06
CA MET A 148 4.91 -18.28 24.39
C MET A 148 5.26 -19.76 24.17
N LEU A 149 6.50 -20.06 23.79
CA LEU A 149 6.96 -21.42 23.48
C LEU A 149 7.01 -22.33 24.73
N ILE A 150 7.32 -21.78 25.92
CA ILE A 150 7.37 -22.56 27.18
C ILE A 150 6.03 -23.25 27.49
N GLN A 151 4.92 -22.66 27.06
CA GLN A 151 3.59 -23.22 27.29
C GLN A 151 3.22 -24.31 26.29
N ASP A 152 4.02 -24.50 25.25
CA ASP A 152 3.77 -25.48 24.22
C ASP A 152 4.23 -26.89 24.62
N LYS A 153 3.40 -27.90 24.30
CA LYS A 153 3.66 -29.28 24.69
C LYS A 153 4.84 -29.92 23.95
N GLU A 154 5.03 -29.59 22.68
CA GLU A 154 6.14 -30.12 21.90
C GLU A 154 7.46 -29.52 22.39
N ILE A 155 7.46 -28.21 22.69
CA ILE A 155 8.60 -27.55 23.32
C ILE A 155 8.91 -28.14 24.70
N GLN A 156 7.92 -28.40 25.54
CA GLN A 156 8.13 -29.06 26.84
C GLN A 156 8.77 -30.45 26.70
N GLN A 157 8.38 -31.22 25.68
CA GLN A 157 9.04 -32.50 25.39
C GLN A 157 10.50 -32.32 24.96
N ASN A 158 10.79 -31.30 24.15
CA ASN A 158 12.16 -30.98 23.76
C ASN A 158 13.02 -30.55 24.95
N ILE A 159 12.45 -29.80 25.92
CA ILE A 159 13.18 -29.43 27.15
C ILE A 159 13.54 -30.66 27.97
N VAL A 160 12.60 -31.60 28.17
CA VAL A 160 12.89 -32.87 28.87
C VAL A 160 13.97 -33.65 28.13
N TYR A 161 13.89 -33.74 26.81
CA TYR A 161 14.90 -34.42 26.00
C TYR A 161 16.30 -33.82 26.22
N GLU A 162 16.42 -32.49 26.16
CA GLU A 162 17.70 -31.80 26.41
C GLU A 162 18.19 -31.98 27.86
N ALA A 163 17.29 -31.96 28.84
CA ALA A 163 17.65 -32.24 30.24
C ALA A 163 18.24 -33.65 30.39
N VAL A 164 17.63 -34.66 29.76
CA VAL A 164 18.14 -36.03 29.77
C VAL A 164 19.52 -36.12 29.10
N GLN A 165 19.75 -35.39 28.01
CA GLN A 165 21.09 -35.32 27.40
C GLN A 165 22.14 -34.69 28.34
N ASN A 166 21.71 -33.80 29.24
CA ASN A 166 22.56 -33.18 30.27
C ASN A 166 22.68 -34.01 31.56
N GLY A 167 22.15 -35.24 31.58
CA GLY A 167 22.31 -36.19 32.69
C GLY A 167 21.19 -36.17 33.74
N PHE A 168 20.10 -35.45 33.49
CA PHE A 168 18.89 -35.51 34.32
C PHE A 168 18.07 -36.76 34.02
N SER A 169 17.14 -37.10 34.93
CA SER A 169 16.19 -38.20 34.71
C SER A 169 15.03 -37.80 33.79
N GLU A 170 14.35 -38.80 33.20
CA GLU A 170 13.20 -38.58 32.30
C GLU A 170 11.98 -37.96 33.02
N ASP A 171 11.93 -38.03 34.35
CA ASP A 171 10.87 -37.50 35.22
C ASP A 171 11.22 -36.14 35.86
N VAL A 172 12.16 -35.39 35.26
CA VAL A 172 12.53 -34.04 35.70
C VAL A 172 11.32 -33.11 35.78
N ASP A 173 11.18 -32.40 36.89
CA ASP A 173 10.13 -31.41 37.10
C ASP A 173 10.52 -30.09 36.45
N LEU A 174 9.95 -29.82 35.28
CA LEU A 174 10.17 -28.59 34.52
C LEU A 174 9.84 -27.32 35.31
N SER A 175 9.03 -27.40 36.37
CA SER A 175 8.71 -26.23 37.20
C SER A 175 9.85 -25.82 38.15
N ARG A 176 10.80 -26.74 38.40
CA ARG A 176 11.98 -26.51 39.24
C ARG A 176 13.27 -26.36 38.43
N LEU A 177 13.28 -26.88 37.20
CA LEU A 177 14.42 -26.80 36.30
C LEU A 177 14.62 -25.37 35.76
N ARG A 178 15.84 -24.84 35.88
CA ARG A 178 16.25 -23.59 35.24
C ARG A 178 16.74 -23.89 33.82
N PHE A 179 16.10 -23.24 32.85
CA PHE A 179 16.44 -23.35 31.45
C PHE A 179 16.15 -22.03 30.72
N SER A 180 16.75 -21.87 29.55
CA SER A 180 16.48 -20.77 28.63
C SER A 180 16.15 -21.30 27.23
N ILE A 181 15.22 -20.61 26.55
CA ILE A 181 14.89 -20.87 25.15
C ILE A 181 15.24 -19.64 24.35
N ASN A 182 16.15 -19.79 23.38
CA ASN A 182 16.55 -18.72 22.46
C ASN A 182 16.09 -19.11 21.03
N PRO A 183 14.82 -18.83 20.67
CA PRO A 183 14.30 -19.26 19.38
C PRO A 183 15.02 -18.54 18.23
N ARG A 184 15.60 -19.32 17.32
CA ARG A 184 16.27 -18.78 16.14
C ARG A 184 15.33 -18.83 14.94
N LEU A 185 15.04 -17.69 14.34
CA LEU A 185 14.27 -17.66 13.09
C LEU A 185 15.06 -18.35 11.97
N THR A 186 14.37 -19.19 11.20
CA THR A 186 14.95 -19.91 10.05
C THR A 186 14.94 -19.07 8.77
N GLN A 187 14.20 -17.97 8.77
CA GLN A 187 14.09 -16.99 7.68
C GLN A 187 14.28 -15.59 8.23
N ASP A 188 14.70 -14.68 7.37
CA ASP A 188 14.70 -13.24 7.63
C ASP A 188 13.27 -12.67 7.61
N PHE A 189 13.13 -11.43 8.05
CA PHE A 189 11.83 -10.76 8.13
C PHE A 189 11.17 -10.58 6.76
N ASP A 190 11.96 -10.39 5.70
CA ASP A 190 11.47 -10.37 4.31
C ASP A 190 10.84 -11.71 3.90
N GLY A 191 11.51 -12.83 4.23
CA GLY A 191 11.00 -14.18 3.97
C GLY A 191 9.70 -14.47 4.72
N ILE A 192 9.63 -14.07 5.99
CA ILE A 192 8.41 -14.19 6.80
C ILE A 192 7.29 -13.30 6.21
N ALA A 193 7.57 -12.03 5.92
CA ALA A 193 6.61 -11.09 5.35
C ALA A 193 6.02 -11.60 4.02
N ARG A 194 6.87 -12.12 3.12
CA ARG A 194 6.42 -12.70 1.86
C ARG A 194 5.45 -13.86 2.08
N ARG A 195 5.76 -14.77 3.00
CA ARG A 195 4.87 -15.89 3.32
C ARG A 195 3.54 -15.43 3.92
N VAL A 196 3.55 -14.40 4.77
CA VAL A 196 2.33 -13.82 5.36
C VAL A 196 1.43 -13.25 4.27
N ILE A 197 2.01 -12.52 3.30
CA ILE A 197 1.29 -11.96 2.14
C ILE A 197 0.77 -13.08 1.23
N ASP A 198 1.62 -14.05 0.87
CA ASP A 198 1.25 -15.17 -0.02
C ASP A 198 0.12 -16.04 0.53
N LYS A 199 0.03 -16.16 1.87
CA LYS A 199 -1.06 -16.88 2.55
C LYS A 199 -2.33 -16.06 2.75
N GLY A 200 -2.31 -14.76 2.44
CA GLY A 200 -3.45 -13.88 2.62
C GLY A 200 -3.84 -13.68 4.09
N GLU A 201 -2.86 -13.68 4.99
CA GLU A 201 -3.10 -13.46 6.42
C GLU A 201 -3.56 -12.03 6.73
N ILE A 202 -3.27 -11.08 5.83
CA ILE A 202 -3.59 -9.66 5.94
C ILE A 202 -4.54 -9.29 4.79
N GLY A 203 -5.56 -8.48 5.11
CA GLY A 203 -6.57 -8.03 4.16
C GLY A 203 -7.76 -7.37 4.86
N GLU A 204 -8.94 -7.38 4.24
CA GLU A 204 -10.14 -6.66 4.72
C GLU A 204 -10.52 -6.96 6.19
N ASN A 205 -10.26 -8.19 6.65
CA ASN A 205 -10.64 -8.63 8.00
C ASN A 205 -9.46 -8.70 8.99
N SER A 206 -8.24 -8.42 8.56
CA SER A 206 -7.09 -8.34 9.45
C SER A 206 -6.06 -7.37 8.91
N THR A 207 -5.84 -6.29 9.65
CA THR A 207 -4.75 -5.37 9.36
C THR A 207 -3.40 -5.99 9.72
N VAL A 208 -2.33 -5.35 9.26
CA VAL A 208 -0.95 -5.61 9.68
C VAL A 208 -0.85 -5.56 11.20
N ASP A 209 -1.32 -4.49 11.84
CA ASP A 209 -1.24 -4.33 13.29
C ASP A 209 -1.98 -5.43 14.06
N MET A 210 -3.17 -5.85 13.59
CA MET A 210 -3.91 -6.97 14.18
C MET A 210 -3.13 -8.28 14.06
N PHE A 211 -2.54 -8.55 12.88
CA PHE A 211 -1.73 -9.73 12.67
C PHE A 211 -0.51 -9.75 13.60
N LEU A 212 0.19 -8.63 13.73
CA LEU A 212 1.39 -8.52 14.55
C LEU A 212 1.11 -8.77 16.03
N ASN A 213 0.05 -8.15 16.56
CA ASN A 213 -0.30 -8.26 17.97
C ASN A 213 -0.86 -9.63 18.34
N ASP A 214 -1.71 -10.21 17.49
CA ASP A 214 -2.51 -11.37 17.88
C ASP A 214 -1.98 -12.70 17.33
N ARG A 215 -1.22 -12.66 16.23
CA ARG A 215 -0.96 -13.86 15.42
C ARG A 215 0.48 -14.09 15.01
N LEU A 216 1.38 -13.10 15.09
CA LEU A 216 2.76 -13.22 14.61
C LEU A 216 3.49 -14.46 15.16
N TYR A 217 3.54 -14.62 16.49
CA TYR A 217 4.26 -15.73 17.10
C TYR A 217 3.61 -17.09 16.85
N ALA A 218 2.27 -17.13 16.87
CA ALA A 218 1.53 -18.34 16.51
C ALA A 218 1.79 -18.74 15.06
N TYR A 219 1.86 -17.75 14.15
CA TYR A 219 2.20 -17.96 12.75
C TYR A 219 3.62 -18.50 12.59
N ILE A 220 4.63 -17.84 13.17
CA ILE A 220 6.03 -18.29 13.15
C ILE A 220 6.15 -19.74 13.61
N LYS A 221 5.43 -20.10 14.68
CA LYS A 221 5.42 -21.46 15.19
C LYS A 221 4.73 -22.44 14.24
N ASN A 222 3.48 -22.18 13.86
CA ASN A 222 2.67 -23.11 13.06
C ASN A 222 3.28 -23.36 11.67
N GLU A 223 4.02 -22.39 11.15
CA GLU A 223 4.73 -22.46 9.87
C GLU A 223 6.16 -23.01 10.00
N ASN A 224 6.57 -23.44 11.21
CA ASN A 224 7.91 -23.95 11.52
C ASN A 224 9.03 -22.98 11.05
N LEU A 225 8.84 -21.68 11.30
CA LEU A 225 9.77 -20.63 10.88
C LEU A 225 10.85 -20.35 11.92
N PHE A 226 11.05 -21.26 12.88
CA PHE A 226 12.06 -21.15 13.92
C PHE A 226 12.64 -22.51 14.30
N GLU A 227 13.83 -22.48 14.90
CA GLU A 227 14.45 -23.60 15.60
C GLU A 227 14.56 -23.25 17.09
N PRO A 228 14.06 -24.12 18.01
CA PRO A 228 14.25 -23.91 19.43
C PRO A 228 15.70 -24.21 19.81
N ASN A 229 16.43 -23.22 20.32
CA ASN A 229 17.71 -23.45 20.99
C ASN A 229 17.48 -23.46 22.51
N ILE A 230 17.48 -24.65 23.09
CA ILE A 230 17.21 -24.86 24.52
C ILE A 230 18.53 -25.07 25.24
N THR A 231 18.77 -24.29 26.29
CA THR A 231 19.90 -24.47 27.20
C THR A 231 19.38 -24.84 28.57
N ILE A 232 19.92 -25.92 29.13
CA ILE A 232 19.68 -26.29 30.53
C ILE A 232 20.74 -25.60 31.38
N ASP A 233 20.30 -24.75 32.31
CA ASP A 233 21.19 -23.90 33.10
C ASP A 233 21.61 -24.56 34.42
N ASP A 234 20.89 -25.59 34.87
CA ASP A 234 21.20 -26.39 36.06
C ASP A 234 22.11 -27.58 35.75
N THR A 235 22.91 -28.00 36.73
CA THR A 235 23.41 -29.37 36.80
C THR A 235 22.46 -30.27 37.61
N PRO A 236 22.53 -31.61 37.47
CA PRO A 236 21.76 -32.52 38.30
C PRO A 236 21.97 -32.28 39.81
N GLU A 237 23.20 -32.00 40.24
CA GLU A 237 23.47 -31.71 41.66
C GLU A 237 22.83 -30.40 42.14
N GLU A 238 22.88 -29.34 41.32
CA GLU A 238 22.26 -28.05 41.66
C GLU A 238 20.73 -28.16 41.75
N TYR A 239 20.11 -28.98 40.91
CA TYR A 239 18.67 -29.23 40.91
C TYR A 239 18.19 -30.03 42.14
N GLU A 240 19.03 -30.92 42.69
CA GLU A 240 18.72 -31.64 43.94
C GLU A 240 18.76 -30.73 45.17
N GLU A 241 19.50 -29.62 45.12
CA GLU A 241 19.65 -28.65 46.21
C GLU A 241 18.58 -27.53 46.24
N LEU A 242 17.78 -27.38 45.17
CA LEU A 242 16.70 -26.38 45.02
C LEU A 242 15.39 -26.78 45.70
#